data_AF-A0A9E0LL99-F1
#
_entry.id   AF-A0A9E0LL99-F1
#
_cell.length_a   1.000
_cell.length_b   1.000
_cell.length_c   1.000
_cell.angle_alpha   90.00
_cell.angle_beta   90.00
_cell.angle_gamma   90.00
#
_symmetry.space_group_name_H-M   'P 1'
#
loop_
_entity.id
_entity.type
_entity.pdbx_description
1 polymer ?
#
loop_
_entity_poly.entity_id
_entity_poly.type
_entity_poly.pdbx_seq_one_letter_code
_entity_poly.pdbx_strand_id
1 'polypeptide(L)'
;MNEAASQPENSSPGEKGNSVTLGRIIKSKGTIVVGGFIISLLLLVMTAKKINWQLVHDAFTSATWLPWLPLAVVTYLIGMLLRGLRLKQLVSTEASLTVSTASNIIAVGYATNNILPARLGEFARAGMLAERTGLPYALSLTVTFLERLLDGLTILSLFVLAIFVTPTDQWLKPAAMVAGLLFGCAIPSVLMLAFAPQLSLSLASQFSIPLGRKWHNRALALVTQVTRGLSCLRDAPTALSVLATSF
;
A
#
# COMPACT_ATOMS: atom_id res chain seq x y z
N MET A 1 28.89 -49.59 -49.01
CA MET A 1 28.73 -48.17 -49.33
C MET A 1 27.26 -47.85 -49.12
N ASN A 2 26.87 -47.53 -47.89
CA ASN A 2 26.71 -46.16 -47.35
C ASN A 2 25.62 -45.38 -48.10
N GLU A 3 24.44 -45.26 -47.49
CA GLU A 3 23.89 -43.96 -47.10
C GLU A 3 22.78 -44.12 -46.06
N ALA A 4 23.00 -43.46 -44.93
CA ALA A 4 22.08 -43.27 -43.82
C ALA A 4 21.53 -41.83 -43.89
N ALA A 5 20.53 -41.55 -43.04
CA ALA A 5 19.92 -40.24 -42.72
C ALA A 5 18.79 -39.80 -43.66
N SER A 6 17.68 -39.22 -43.22
CA SER A 6 17.18 -38.82 -41.89
C SER A 6 15.74 -38.36 -42.07
N GLN A 7 14.84 -38.78 -41.18
CA GLN A 7 13.47 -38.28 -41.08
C GLN A 7 13.48 -36.78 -40.69
N PRO A 8 12.59 -35.93 -41.24
CA PRO A 8 12.45 -34.57 -40.74
C PRO A 8 11.60 -34.56 -39.46
N GLU A 9 12.25 -34.02 -38.43
CA GLU A 9 11.78 -33.53 -37.14
C GLU A 9 10.30 -33.11 -37.01
N ASN A 10 9.73 -33.64 -35.94
CA ASN A 10 8.51 -33.24 -35.26
C ASN A 10 8.57 -31.76 -34.81
N SER A 11 7.92 -30.84 -35.55
CA SER A 11 7.73 -29.46 -35.09
C SER A 11 6.42 -29.33 -34.29
N SER A 12 6.57 -29.25 -32.97
CA SER A 12 5.50 -29.00 -31.99
C SER A 12 4.75 -27.67 -32.25
N PRO A 13 3.39 -27.63 -32.28
CA PRO A 13 2.62 -26.41 -32.53
C PRO A 13 2.52 -25.42 -31.34
N GLY A 14 3.23 -25.65 -30.23
CA GLY A 14 2.93 -25.02 -28.94
C GLY A 14 3.59 -23.66 -28.63
N GLU A 15 4.68 -23.26 -29.28
CA GLU A 15 5.48 -22.10 -28.82
C GLU A 15 5.12 -20.75 -29.47
N LYS A 16 4.52 -20.75 -30.66
CA LYS A 16 4.23 -19.49 -31.40
C LYS A 16 3.04 -18.69 -30.83
N GLY A 17 2.19 -19.30 -29.98
CA GLY A 17 1.01 -18.65 -29.40
C GLY A 17 1.30 -17.78 -28.16
N ASN A 18 2.33 -18.13 -27.38
CA ASN A 18 2.65 -17.43 -26.12
C ASN A 18 3.48 -16.15 -26.33
N SER A 19 4.31 -16.08 -27.37
CA SER A 19 5.12 -14.89 -27.66
C SER A 19 4.27 -13.72 -28.17
N VAL A 20 3.22 -14.00 -28.96
CA VAL A 20 2.30 -12.98 -29.49
C VAL A 20 1.39 -12.39 -28.41
N THR A 21 0.98 -13.19 -27.42
CA THR A 21 0.15 -12.73 -26.30
C THR A 21 0.93 -11.90 -25.28
N LEU A 22 2.18 -12.28 -24.97
CA LEU A 22 3.04 -11.49 -24.08
C LEU A 22 3.34 -10.09 -24.67
N GLY A 23 3.66 -10.01 -25.97
CA GLY A 23 3.93 -8.74 -26.65
C GLY A 23 2.73 -7.78 -26.63
N ARG A 24 1.51 -8.31 -26.71
CA ARG A 24 0.27 -7.51 -26.69
C ARG A 24 -0.06 -6.98 -25.29
N ILE A 25 0.21 -7.75 -24.24
CA ILE A 25 0.02 -7.35 -22.83
C ILE A 25 1.04 -6.29 -22.40
N ILE A 26 2.30 -6.42 -22.84
CA ILE A 26 3.34 -5.41 -22.54
C ILE A 26 3.03 -4.09 -23.26
N LYS A 27 2.56 -4.14 -24.51
CA LYS A 27 2.17 -2.95 -25.29
C LYS A 27 0.97 -2.22 -24.68
N SER A 28 -0.01 -2.93 -24.12
CA SER A 28 -1.17 -2.31 -23.46
C SER A 28 -0.80 -1.63 -22.14
N LYS A 29 0.07 -2.23 -21.33
CA LYS A 29 0.56 -1.63 -20.07
C LYS A 29 1.45 -0.40 -20.32
N GLY A 30 2.30 -0.44 -21.35
CA GLY A 30 3.13 0.71 -21.74
C GLY A 30 2.31 1.93 -22.18
N THR A 31 1.19 1.71 -22.86
CA THR A 31 0.29 2.78 -23.30
C THR A 31 -0.36 3.51 -22.11
N ILE A 32 -0.72 2.78 -21.06
CA ILE A 32 -1.28 3.37 -19.82
C ILE A 32 -0.24 4.25 -19.11
N VAL A 33 1.02 3.78 -19.02
CA VAL A 33 2.12 4.53 -18.39
C VAL A 33 2.40 5.81 -19.19
N VAL A 34 2.53 5.70 -20.51
CA VAL A 34 2.75 6.86 -21.40
C VAL A 34 1.59 7.84 -21.32
N GLY A 35 0.34 7.35 -21.32
CA GLY A 35 -0.84 8.17 -21.12
C GLY A 35 -0.80 8.94 -19.78
N GLY A 36 -0.42 8.27 -18.69
CA GLY A 36 -0.25 8.88 -17.38
C GLY A 36 0.82 9.98 -17.36
N PHE A 37 1.95 9.77 -18.06
CA PHE A 37 2.98 10.80 -18.22
C PHE A 37 2.49 12.01 -19.02
N ILE A 38 1.77 11.78 -20.13
CA ILE A 38 1.22 12.86 -20.95
C ILE A 38 0.21 13.68 -20.15
N ILE A 39 -0.70 13.03 -19.43
CA ILE A 39 -1.69 13.72 -18.58
C ILE A 39 -0.98 14.50 -17.47
N SER A 40 -0.01 13.90 -16.78
CA SER A 40 0.77 14.58 -15.74
C SER A 40 1.49 15.80 -16.29
N LEU A 41 2.13 15.69 -17.47
CA LEU A 41 2.82 16.79 -18.12
C LEU A 41 1.85 17.92 -18.53
N LEU A 42 0.69 17.56 -19.08
CA LEU A 42 -0.34 18.52 -19.47
C LEU A 42 -0.86 19.29 -18.25
N LEU A 43 -1.17 18.59 -17.15
CA LEU A 43 -1.60 19.22 -15.90
C LEU A 43 -0.52 20.13 -15.31
N LEU A 44 0.75 19.69 -15.37
CA LEU A 44 1.88 20.48 -14.89
C LEU A 44 2.06 21.76 -15.73
N VAL A 45 1.96 21.69 -17.06
CA VAL A 45 2.02 22.86 -17.94
C VAL A 45 0.84 23.79 -17.72
N MET A 46 -0.38 23.26 -17.56
CA MET A 46 -1.56 24.08 -17.26
C MET A 46 -1.41 24.83 -15.93
N THR A 47 -0.89 24.14 -14.91
CA THR A 47 -0.67 24.73 -13.58
C THR A 47 0.46 25.77 -13.63
N ALA A 48 1.58 25.45 -14.28
CA ALA A 48 2.71 26.36 -14.48
C ALA A 48 2.33 27.64 -15.22
N LYS A 49 1.39 27.57 -16.18
CA LYS A 49 0.86 28.75 -16.88
C LYS A 49 -0.06 29.61 -16.00
N LYS A 50 -0.72 29.02 -15.01
CA LYS A 50 -1.67 29.71 -14.12
C LYS A 50 -0.97 30.33 -12.89
N ILE A 51 0.20 29.81 -12.52
CA ILE A 51 0.99 30.31 -11.39
C ILE A 51 1.69 31.61 -11.77
N ASN A 52 1.62 32.60 -10.87
CA ASN A 52 2.45 33.79 -10.95
C ASN A 52 3.85 33.48 -10.40
N TRP A 53 4.82 33.34 -11.30
CA TRP A 53 6.21 33.01 -10.96
C TRP A 53 6.90 34.08 -10.10
N GLN A 54 6.47 35.33 -10.20
CA GLN A 54 6.98 36.41 -9.36
C GLN A 54 6.62 36.18 -7.89
N LEU A 55 5.35 35.85 -7.63
CA LEU A 55 4.86 35.52 -6.27
C LEU A 55 5.59 34.31 -5.68
N VAL A 56 5.91 33.30 -6.50
CA VAL A 56 6.69 32.15 -6.04
C VAL A 56 8.10 32.60 -5.65
N HIS A 57 8.79 33.34 -6.51
CA HIS A 57 10.13 33.84 -6.23
C HIS A 57 10.16 34.70 -4.97
N ASP A 58 9.23 35.64 -4.85
CA ASP A 58 9.12 36.52 -3.69
C ASP A 58 8.92 35.71 -2.41
N ALA A 59 8.02 34.72 -2.43
CA ALA A 59 7.79 33.82 -1.29
C ALA A 59 9.06 33.05 -0.86
N PHE A 60 9.90 32.61 -1.80
CA PHE A 60 11.17 31.95 -1.49
C PHE A 60 12.20 32.92 -0.90
N THR A 61 12.27 34.16 -1.40
CA THR A 61 13.22 35.16 -0.89
C THR A 61 12.82 35.76 0.45
N SER A 62 11.52 35.90 0.72
CA SER A 62 11.00 36.41 1.98
C SER A 62 10.81 35.33 3.05
N ALA A 63 11.04 34.05 2.72
CA ALA A 63 10.86 32.94 3.65
C ALA A 63 11.90 32.96 4.77
N THR A 64 11.44 32.83 6.01
CA THR A 64 12.30 32.61 7.18
C THR A 64 12.59 31.13 7.34
N TRP A 65 13.76 30.70 6.84
CA TRP A 65 14.13 29.28 6.85
C TRP A 65 14.45 28.74 8.25
N LEU A 66 15.04 29.56 9.13
CA LEU A 66 15.30 29.19 10.52
C LEU A 66 14.23 29.79 11.45
N PRO A 67 13.71 29.03 12.43
CA PRO A 67 14.02 27.63 12.78
C PRO A 67 13.18 26.59 12.03
N TRP A 68 12.29 27.02 11.13
CA TRP A 68 11.20 26.19 10.59
C TRP A 68 11.66 25.02 9.71
N LEU A 69 12.67 25.21 8.86
CA LEU A 69 13.17 24.16 7.99
C LEU A 69 13.83 23.02 8.80
N PRO A 70 14.78 23.28 9.72
CA PRO A 70 15.28 22.24 10.62
C PRO A 70 14.17 21.55 11.41
N LEU A 71 13.20 22.30 11.92
CA LEU A 71 12.08 21.74 12.67
C LEU A 71 11.22 20.79 11.81
N ALA A 72 10.94 21.17 10.56
CA ALA A 72 10.23 20.31 9.61
C ALA A 72 11.00 19.02 9.29
N VAL A 73 12.32 19.10 9.12
CA VAL A 73 13.16 17.91 8.90
C VAL A 73 13.17 17.01 10.12
N VAL A 74 13.37 17.56 11.32
CA VAL A 74 13.41 16.79 12.57
C VAL A 74 12.07 16.11 12.83
N THR A 75 10.95 16.82 12.69
CA THR A 75 9.61 16.24 12.87
C THR A 75 9.32 15.15 11.84
N TYR A 76 9.74 15.32 10.59
CA TYR A 76 9.63 14.28 9.57
C TYR A 76 10.43 13.02 9.92
N LEU A 77 11.69 13.17 10.36
CA LEU A 77 12.54 12.05 10.77
C LEU A 77 11.98 11.32 11.99
N ILE A 78 11.50 12.05 13.00
CA ILE A 78 10.82 11.48 14.16
C ILE A 78 9.61 10.66 13.72
N GLY A 79 8.75 11.21 12.85
CA GLY A 79 7.61 10.50 12.29
C GLY A 79 8.01 9.20 11.56
N MET A 80 9.13 9.21 10.84
CA MET A 80 9.66 8.01 10.19
C MET A 80 10.13 6.94 11.19
N LEU A 81 10.75 7.36 12.30
CA LEU A 81 11.16 6.45 13.37
C LEU A 81 9.96 5.85 14.12
N LEU A 82 8.94 6.67 14.43
CA LEU A 82 7.70 6.22 15.05
C LEU A 82 6.99 5.18 14.19
N ARG A 83 6.90 5.41 12.87
CA ARG A 83 6.38 4.42 11.92
C ARG A 83 7.18 3.12 11.95
N GLY A 84 8.50 3.19 12.05
CA GLY A 84 9.37 2.01 12.17
C GLY A 84 9.13 1.24 13.47
N LEU A 85 8.96 1.96 14.59
CA LEU A 85 8.61 1.37 15.87
C LEU A 85 7.25 0.67 15.81
N ARG A 86 6.26 1.30 15.19
CA ARG A 86 4.94 0.73 14.98
C ARG A 86 4.99 -0.54 14.13
N LEU A 87 5.74 -0.53 13.02
CA LEU A 87 5.92 -1.73 12.21
C LEU A 87 6.57 -2.87 13.00
N LYS A 88 7.58 -2.55 13.84
CA LYS A 88 8.18 -3.54 14.74
C LYS A 88 7.14 -4.14 15.69
N GLN A 89 6.26 -3.33 16.27
CA GLN A 89 5.19 -3.80 17.16
C GLN A 89 4.15 -4.65 16.43
N LEU A 90 3.76 -4.27 15.21
CA LEU A 90 2.80 -5.03 14.40
C LEU A 90 3.32 -6.43 14.05
N VAL A 91 4.64 -6.57 13.90
CA VAL A 91 5.28 -7.82 13.52
C VAL A 91 5.80 -8.61 14.73
N SER A 92 5.85 -8.03 15.93
CA SER A 92 6.55 -8.63 17.09
C SER A 92 6.02 -9.98 17.55
N THR A 93 4.76 -10.30 17.23
CA THR A 93 4.15 -11.60 17.54
C THR A 93 4.69 -12.72 16.65
N GLU A 94 5.14 -12.40 15.43
CA GLU A 94 5.52 -13.37 14.39
C GLU A 94 7.02 -13.31 14.05
N ALA A 95 7.68 -12.16 14.20
CA ALA A 95 9.12 -12.01 13.99
C ALA A 95 9.73 -10.87 14.81
N SER A 96 11.03 -10.94 15.06
CA SER A 96 11.78 -9.87 15.72
C SER A 96 12.42 -8.93 14.70
N LEU A 97 12.28 -7.62 14.92
CA LEU A 97 12.92 -6.58 14.12
C LEU A 97 13.54 -5.52 15.04
N THR A 98 14.68 -4.97 14.61
CA THR A 98 15.20 -3.74 15.21
C THR A 98 14.44 -2.54 14.65
N VAL A 99 14.33 -1.46 15.43
CA VAL A 99 13.65 -0.23 14.99
C VAL A 99 14.35 0.35 13.76
N SER A 100 15.68 0.32 13.71
CA SER A 100 16.44 0.79 12.54
C SER A 100 16.13 -0.01 11.26
N THR A 101 16.06 -1.34 11.33
CA THR A 101 15.70 -2.15 10.17
C THR A 101 14.25 -1.87 9.74
N ALA A 102 13.32 -1.77 10.70
CA ALA A 102 11.93 -1.47 10.40
C ALA A 102 11.77 -0.06 9.76
N SER A 103 12.43 0.96 10.31
CA SER A 103 12.45 2.31 9.73
C SER A 103 13.06 2.35 8.33
N ASN A 104 14.14 1.59 8.07
CA ASN A 104 14.74 1.49 6.74
C ASN A 104 13.78 0.85 5.72
N ILE A 105 13.08 -0.22 6.10
CA ILE A 105 12.06 -0.84 5.25
C ILE A 105 10.99 0.18 4.87
N ILE A 106 10.56 1.02 5.82
CA ILE A 106 9.59 2.08 5.59
C ILE A 106 10.15 3.17 4.68
N ALA A 107 11.36 3.65 4.94
CA ALA A 107 12.00 4.69 4.14
C ALA A 107 12.16 4.28 2.68
N VAL A 108 12.66 3.06 2.43
CA VAL A 108 12.81 2.51 1.07
C VAL A 108 11.45 2.27 0.43
N GLY A 109 10.45 1.79 1.18
CA GLY A 109 9.08 1.66 0.70
C GLY A 109 8.51 2.99 0.20
N TYR A 110 8.67 4.07 0.98
CA TYR A 110 8.24 5.41 0.57
C TYR A 110 9.04 5.93 -0.62
N ALA A 111 10.36 5.80 -0.63
CA ALA A 111 11.19 6.23 -1.76
C ALA A 111 10.77 5.51 -3.06
N THR A 112 10.55 4.20 -2.98
CA THR A 112 10.08 3.38 -4.08
C THR A 112 8.68 3.80 -4.54
N ASN A 113 7.80 4.15 -3.61
CA ASN A 113 6.46 4.64 -3.92
C ASN A 113 6.45 6.01 -4.64
N ASN A 114 7.50 6.82 -4.46
CA ASN A 114 7.64 8.09 -5.19
C ASN A 114 8.15 7.90 -6.62
N ILE A 115 8.88 6.81 -6.89
CA ILE A 115 9.46 6.51 -8.20
C ILE A 115 8.53 5.62 -9.04
N LEU A 116 7.94 4.60 -8.41
CA LEU A 116 7.13 3.61 -9.10
C LEU A 116 5.67 4.07 -9.25
N PRO A 117 5.08 3.91 -10.44
CA PRO A 117 3.66 4.20 -10.65
C PRO A 117 2.77 3.20 -9.89
N ALA A 118 1.49 3.55 -9.74
CA ALA A 118 0.44 2.68 -9.20
C ALA A 118 0.67 2.15 -7.76
N ARG A 119 1.39 2.90 -6.93
CA ARG A 119 1.69 2.54 -5.54
C ARG A 119 2.40 1.19 -5.36
N LEU A 120 3.23 0.80 -6.34
CA LEU A 120 3.99 -0.45 -6.28
C LEU A 120 5.01 -0.49 -5.13
N GLY A 121 5.33 0.66 -4.53
CA GLY A 121 6.20 0.75 -3.35
C GLY A 121 5.69 -0.04 -2.14
N GLU A 122 4.38 -0.23 -1.99
CA GLU A 122 3.81 -1.03 -0.90
C GLU A 122 4.13 -2.53 -1.08
N PHE A 123 4.15 -3.02 -2.33
CA PHE A 123 4.54 -4.40 -2.64
C PHE A 123 6.04 -4.62 -2.45
N ALA A 124 6.86 -3.63 -2.78
CA ALA A 124 8.29 -3.64 -2.51
C ALA A 124 8.55 -3.68 -1.00
N ARG A 125 7.84 -2.86 -0.23
CA ARG A 125 7.91 -2.85 1.24
C ARG A 125 7.54 -4.21 1.84
N ALA A 126 6.44 -4.81 1.40
CA ALA A 126 6.02 -6.15 1.83
C ALA A 126 7.09 -7.21 1.48
N GLY A 127 7.73 -7.08 0.32
CA GLY A 127 8.82 -7.97 -0.11
C GLY A 127 10.05 -7.85 0.78
N MET A 128 10.51 -6.63 1.03
CA MET A 128 11.63 -6.37 1.94
C MET A 128 11.32 -6.85 3.36
N LEU A 129 10.09 -6.67 3.83
CA LEU A 129 9.68 -7.16 5.13
C LEU A 129 9.75 -8.68 5.20
N ALA A 130 9.22 -9.38 4.18
CA ALA A 130 9.30 -10.84 4.09
C ALA A 130 10.76 -11.33 4.04
N GLU A 131 11.61 -10.69 3.25
CA GLU A 131 13.03 -11.04 3.14
C GLU A 131 13.78 -10.85 4.46
N ARG A 132 13.52 -9.75 5.18
CA ARG A 132 14.23 -9.43 6.44
C ARG A 132 13.72 -10.20 7.65
N THR A 133 12.51 -10.76 7.60
CA THR A 133 11.88 -11.46 8.72
C THR A 133 11.69 -12.95 8.49
N GLY A 134 11.82 -13.43 7.25
CA GLY A 134 11.48 -14.80 6.86
C GLY A 134 9.97 -15.08 6.82
N LEU A 135 9.13 -14.06 7.03
CA LEU A 135 7.68 -14.22 7.02
C LEU A 135 7.13 -14.46 5.60
N PRO A 136 5.99 -15.15 5.46
CA PRO A 136 5.34 -15.29 4.17
C PRO A 136 5.00 -13.92 3.58
N TYR A 137 5.28 -13.72 2.29
CA TYR A 137 5.02 -12.45 1.58
C TYR A 137 3.59 -11.93 1.78
N ALA A 138 2.60 -12.81 1.74
CA ALA A 138 1.19 -12.46 1.94
C ALA A 138 0.88 -11.98 3.36
N LEU A 139 1.59 -12.48 4.38
CA LEU A 139 1.48 -11.96 5.75
C LEU A 139 2.12 -10.57 5.86
N SER A 140 3.30 -10.37 5.29
CA SER A 140 3.96 -9.06 5.23
C SER A 140 3.14 -8.02 4.47
N LEU A 141 2.46 -8.42 3.39
CA LEU A 141 1.54 -7.59 2.63
C LEU A 141 0.32 -7.20 3.49
N THR A 142 -0.23 -8.15 4.24
CA THR A 142 -1.35 -7.90 5.16
C THR A 142 -0.95 -6.86 6.21
N VAL A 143 0.20 -7.04 6.88
CA VAL A 143 0.68 -6.10 7.90
C VAL A 143 0.85 -4.69 7.31
N THR A 144 1.43 -4.60 6.12
CA THR A 144 1.60 -3.32 5.41
C THR A 144 0.25 -2.68 5.08
N PHE A 145 -0.72 -3.46 4.59
CA PHE A 145 -2.06 -2.98 4.27
C PHE A 145 -2.83 -2.51 5.52
N LEU A 146 -2.76 -3.28 6.61
CA LEU A 146 -3.37 -2.94 7.89
C LEU A 146 -2.83 -1.60 8.41
N GLU A 147 -1.52 -1.38 8.27
CA GLU A 147 -0.91 -0.12 8.63
C GLU A 147 -1.48 1.06 7.82
N ARG A 148 -1.65 0.90 6.50
CA ARG A 148 -2.24 1.94 5.64
C ARG A 148 -3.71 2.21 5.99
N LEU A 149 -4.46 1.18 6.39
CA LEU A 149 -5.83 1.33 6.85
C LEU A 149 -5.92 2.14 8.15
N LEU A 150 -5.04 1.86 9.12
CA LEU A 150 -4.95 2.62 10.36
C LEU A 150 -4.56 4.08 10.09
N ASP A 151 -3.57 4.33 9.23
CA ASP A 151 -3.20 5.70 8.83
C ASP A 151 -4.38 6.44 8.17
N GLY A 152 -5.10 5.77 7.28
CA GLY A 152 -6.30 6.32 6.64
C GLY A 152 -7.39 6.65 7.66
N LEU A 153 -7.58 5.80 8.67
CA LEU A 153 -8.55 6.01 9.73
C LEU A 153 -8.20 7.23 10.59
N THR A 154 -6.92 7.38 10.96
CA THR A 154 -6.43 8.54 11.69
C THR A 154 -6.64 9.81 10.90
N ILE A 155 -6.23 9.83 9.62
CA ILE A 155 -6.41 10.99 8.73
C ILE A 155 -7.89 11.35 8.59
N LEU A 156 -8.77 10.36 8.41
CA LEU A 156 -10.20 10.63 8.30
C LEU A 156 -10.78 11.17 9.60
N SER A 157 -10.41 10.60 10.74
CA SER A 157 -10.87 11.06 12.05
C SER A 157 -10.47 12.51 12.30
N LEU A 158 -9.22 12.86 11.97
CA LEU A 158 -8.72 14.24 12.01
C LEU A 158 -9.46 15.14 11.03
N PHE A 159 -9.76 14.65 9.82
CA PHE A 159 -10.50 15.42 8.81
C PHE A 159 -11.94 15.73 9.25
N VAL A 160 -12.65 14.74 9.80
CA VAL A 160 -13.99 14.93 10.37
C VAL A 160 -13.93 15.93 11.53
N LEU A 161 -12.97 15.77 12.44
CA LEU A 161 -12.77 16.71 13.55
C LEU A 161 -12.52 18.14 13.03
N ALA A 162 -11.69 18.29 12.01
CA ALA A 162 -11.40 19.60 11.41
C ALA A 162 -12.66 20.28 10.85
N ILE A 163 -13.57 19.52 10.22
CA ILE A 163 -14.85 20.06 9.71
C ILE A 163 -15.76 20.57 10.83
N PHE A 164 -15.73 19.92 12.00
CA PHE A 164 -16.51 20.38 13.16
C PHE A 164 -15.92 21.62 13.83
N VAL A 165 -14.60 21.77 13.81
CA VAL A 165 -13.89 22.87 14.48
C VAL A 165 -13.74 24.10 13.60
N THR A 166 -13.70 23.94 12.27
CA THR A 166 -13.45 25.05 11.33
C THR A 166 -14.66 25.34 10.44
N PRO A 167 -14.95 26.63 10.15
CA PRO A 167 -15.90 26.99 9.10
C PRO A 167 -15.41 26.42 7.77
N THR A 168 -16.17 25.48 7.21
CA THR A 168 -15.78 24.75 6.00
C THR A 168 -16.74 25.05 4.86
N ASP A 169 -16.19 25.18 3.65
CA ASP A 169 -16.99 25.39 2.44
C ASP A 169 -17.96 24.23 2.20
N GLN A 170 -19.08 24.52 1.55
CA GLN A 170 -20.14 23.54 1.28
C GLN A 170 -19.66 22.31 0.50
N TRP A 171 -18.59 22.41 -0.29
CA TRP A 171 -18.07 21.28 -1.08
C TRP A 171 -17.32 20.24 -0.23
N LEU A 172 -16.82 20.60 0.95
CA LEU A 172 -16.11 19.67 1.84
C LEU A 172 -17.06 18.68 2.54
N LYS A 173 -18.31 19.10 2.82
CA LYS A 173 -19.31 18.26 3.50
C LYS A 173 -19.65 16.96 2.75
N PRO A 174 -19.99 16.97 1.44
CA PRO A 174 -20.25 15.73 0.72
C PRO A 174 -18.99 14.87 0.57
N ALA A 175 -17.81 15.47 0.38
CA ALA A 175 -16.55 14.72 0.34
C ALA A 175 -16.29 13.97 1.66
N ALA A 176 -16.53 14.64 2.79
CA ALA A 176 -16.43 14.04 4.12
C ALA A 176 -17.47 12.94 4.36
N MET A 177 -18.69 13.11 3.87
CA MET A 177 -19.75 12.11 3.99
C MET A 177 -19.40 10.83 3.20
N VAL A 178 -18.88 10.97 1.97
CA VAL A 178 -18.42 9.83 1.16
C VAL A 178 -17.23 9.13 1.81
N ALA A 179 -16.23 9.90 2.26
CA ALA A 179 -15.08 9.34 2.95
C ALA A 179 -15.48 8.65 4.26
N GLY A 180 -16.39 9.25 5.02
CA GLY A 180 -16.99 8.71 6.23
C GLY A 180 -17.73 7.40 5.98
N LEU A 181 -18.52 7.30 4.91
CA LEU A 181 -19.21 6.07 4.53
C LEU A 181 -18.22 4.95 4.17
N LEU A 182 -17.23 5.25 3.33
CA LEU A 182 -16.23 4.27 2.89
C LEU A 182 -15.46 3.68 4.06
N PHE A 183 -14.96 4.52 4.97
CA PHE A 183 -14.26 4.06 6.17
C PHE A 183 -15.22 3.46 7.19
N GLY A 184 -16.45 3.98 7.31
CA GLY A 184 -17.50 3.43 8.15
C GLY A 184 -17.86 1.99 7.77
N CYS A 185 -17.68 1.59 6.51
CA CYS A 185 -17.76 0.19 6.08
C CYS A 185 -16.42 -0.56 6.26
N ALA A 186 -15.29 0.09 5.97
CA ALA A 186 -13.97 -0.55 6.05
C ALA A 186 -13.59 -0.95 7.48
N ILE A 187 -13.90 -0.12 8.48
CA ILE A 187 -13.58 -0.37 9.90
C ILE A 187 -14.28 -1.64 10.40
N PRO A 188 -15.62 -1.81 10.33
CA PRO A 188 -16.27 -3.05 10.71
C PRO A 188 -15.75 -4.25 9.93
N SER A 189 -15.41 -4.09 8.66
CA SER A 189 -14.85 -5.17 7.84
C SER A 189 -13.49 -5.64 8.38
N VAL A 190 -12.61 -4.71 8.73
CA VAL A 190 -11.29 -4.99 9.32
C VAL A 190 -11.43 -5.53 10.74
N LEU A 191 -12.34 -4.98 11.55
CA LEU A 191 -12.64 -5.47 12.90
C LEU A 191 -13.25 -6.88 12.84
N MET A 192 -14.10 -7.18 11.86
CA MET A 192 -14.64 -8.52 11.65
C MET A 192 -13.53 -9.51 11.31
N LEU A 193 -12.59 -9.13 10.42
CA LEU A 193 -11.39 -9.92 10.12
C LEU A 193 -10.50 -10.09 11.35
N ALA A 194 -10.36 -9.05 12.18
CA ALA A 194 -9.49 -9.03 13.35
C ALA A 194 -10.06 -9.85 14.50
N PHE A 195 -11.34 -9.70 14.84
CA PHE A 195 -11.97 -10.21 16.06
C PHE A 195 -12.87 -11.42 15.83
N ALA A 196 -13.30 -11.69 14.59
CA ALA A 196 -14.12 -12.83 14.23
C ALA A 196 -13.46 -13.72 13.14
N PRO A 197 -12.35 -14.41 13.48
CA PRO A 197 -11.62 -15.30 12.55
C PRO A 197 -12.55 -16.36 11.95
N GLN A 198 -13.47 -16.86 12.76
CA GLN A 198 -14.29 -18.02 12.46
C GLN A 198 -15.39 -17.68 11.45
N LEU A 199 -15.97 -16.48 11.57
CA LEU A 199 -16.91 -15.93 10.59
C LEU A 199 -16.21 -15.57 9.27
N SER A 200 -15.01 -15.01 9.35
CA SER A 200 -14.20 -14.68 8.18
C SER A 200 -13.82 -15.93 7.37
N LEU A 201 -13.42 -17.01 8.05
CA LEU A 201 -13.12 -18.29 7.44
C LEU A 201 -14.37 -18.99 6.89
N SER A 202 -15.52 -18.86 7.56
CA SER A 202 -16.80 -19.43 7.11
C SER A 202 -17.37 -18.72 5.87
N LEU A 203 -17.30 -17.39 5.83
CA LEU A 203 -17.68 -16.62 4.64
C LEU A 203 -16.72 -16.89 3.49
N ALA A 204 -15.41 -16.92 3.76
CA ALA A 204 -14.43 -17.25 2.74
C ALA A 204 -14.63 -18.67 2.20
N SER A 205 -14.98 -19.65 3.04
CA SER A 205 -15.28 -21.00 2.60
C SER A 205 -16.57 -21.05 1.76
N GLN A 206 -17.65 -20.40 2.20
CA GLN A 206 -18.91 -20.32 1.45
C GLN A 206 -18.76 -19.66 0.08
N PHE A 207 -18.08 -18.52 0.00
CA PHE A 207 -17.90 -17.81 -1.26
C PHE A 207 -16.88 -18.46 -2.19
N SER A 208 -15.92 -19.24 -1.67
CA SER A 208 -14.88 -19.87 -2.49
C SER A 208 -15.20 -21.28 -2.97
N ILE A 209 -16.18 -21.97 -2.38
CA ILE A 209 -16.71 -23.26 -2.87
C ILE A 209 -17.10 -23.20 -4.37
N PRO A 210 -17.85 -22.18 -4.85
CA PRO A 210 -18.20 -22.11 -6.27
C PRO A 210 -17.02 -21.81 -7.21
N LEU A 211 -15.88 -21.33 -6.69
CA LEU A 211 -14.68 -21.00 -7.50
C LEU A 211 -13.67 -22.18 -7.64
N GLY A 212 -13.97 -23.34 -7.04
CA GLY A 212 -13.18 -24.56 -7.17
C GLY A 212 -12.05 -24.72 -6.13
N ARG A 213 -11.57 -25.97 -5.96
CA ARG A 213 -10.67 -26.39 -4.86
C ARG A 213 -9.36 -25.59 -4.74
N LYS A 214 -8.78 -25.14 -5.86
CA LYS A 214 -7.52 -24.35 -5.86
C LYS A 214 -7.72 -22.96 -5.27
N TRP A 215 -8.83 -22.30 -5.58
CA TRP A 215 -9.16 -20.96 -5.08
C TRP A 215 -9.68 -21.01 -3.66
N HIS A 216 -10.41 -22.06 -3.29
CA HIS A 216 -10.82 -22.34 -1.93
C HIS A 216 -9.63 -22.42 -0.95
N ASN A 217 -8.64 -23.26 -1.26
CA ASN A 217 -7.47 -23.42 -0.41
C ASN A 217 -6.62 -22.14 -0.33
N ARG A 218 -6.56 -21.35 -1.42
CA ARG A 218 -5.88 -20.05 -1.42
C ARG A 218 -6.61 -19.00 -0.60
N ALA A 219 -7.94 -18.94 -0.71
CA ALA A 219 -8.76 -18.01 0.07
C ALA A 219 -8.64 -18.31 1.57
N LEU A 220 -8.72 -19.58 1.97
CA LEU A 220 -8.51 -20.01 3.35
C LEU A 220 -7.10 -19.68 3.85
N ALA A 221 -6.06 -19.93 3.05
CA ALA A 221 -4.69 -19.59 3.42
C ALA A 221 -4.50 -18.07 3.61
N LEU A 222 -5.06 -17.25 2.72
CA LEU A 222 -5.01 -15.80 2.83
C LEU A 222 -5.76 -15.29 4.06
N VAL A 223 -6.99 -15.73 4.29
CA VAL A 223 -7.78 -15.30 5.46
C VAL A 223 -7.11 -15.72 6.77
N THR A 224 -6.51 -16.91 6.81
CA THR A 224 -5.75 -17.37 7.98
C THR A 224 -4.53 -16.48 8.24
N GLN A 225 -3.77 -16.14 7.19
CA GLN A 225 -2.62 -15.25 7.30
C GLN A 225 -3.03 -13.83 7.69
N VAL A 226 -4.13 -13.32 7.13
CA VAL A 226 -4.70 -12.02 7.47
C VAL A 226 -5.06 -11.99 8.95
N THR A 227 -5.81 -12.99 9.41
CA THR A 227 -6.23 -13.04 10.81
C THR A 227 -5.05 -13.16 11.78
N ARG A 228 -3.99 -13.91 11.41
CA ARG A 228 -2.75 -13.97 12.18
C ARG A 228 -2.05 -12.62 12.24
N GLY A 229 -1.93 -11.92 11.12
CA GLY A 229 -1.38 -10.56 11.09
C GLY A 229 -2.17 -9.54 11.94
N LEU A 230 -3.48 -9.74 12.11
CA LEU A 230 -4.33 -8.90 12.95
C LEU A 230 -4.38 -9.35 14.42
N SER A 231 -3.73 -10.44 14.81
CA SER A 231 -3.78 -10.96 16.19
C SER A 231 -3.15 -10.01 17.21
N CYS A 232 -2.18 -9.18 16.79
CA CYS A 232 -1.60 -8.11 17.62
C CYS A 232 -2.62 -7.02 18.04
N LEU A 233 -3.72 -6.85 17.30
CA LEU A 233 -4.80 -5.92 17.65
C LEU A 233 -5.76 -6.49 18.70
N ARG A 234 -5.68 -7.79 19.02
CA ARG A 234 -6.53 -8.41 20.06
C ARG A 234 -6.03 -8.16 21.47
N ASP A 235 -4.75 -7.87 21.64
CA ASP A 235 -4.21 -7.43 22.93
C ASP A 235 -4.39 -5.92 23.12
N ALA A 236 -5.27 -5.55 24.04
CA ALA A 236 -5.58 -4.16 24.38
C ALA A 236 -4.35 -3.24 24.64
N PRO A 237 -3.31 -3.66 25.39
CA PRO A 237 -2.15 -2.79 25.63
C PRO A 237 -1.29 -2.58 24.36
N THR A 238 -1.19 -3.61 23.52
CA THR A 238 -0.45 -3.56 22.26
C THR A 238 -1.18 -2.69 21.25
N ALA A 239 -2.51 -2.85 21.13
CA ALA A 239 -3.36 -2.00 20.30
C ALA A 239 -3.29 -0.52 20.70
N LEU A 240 -3.28 -0.21 22.00
CA LEU A 240 -3.19 1.16 22.50
C LEU A 240 -1.83 1.79 22.17
N SER A 241 -0.74 1.02 22.26
CA SER A 241 0.61 1.48 21.88
C SER A 241 0.75 1.70 20.35
N VAL A 242 0.11 0.85 19.54
CA VAL A 242 0.07 0.99 18.07
C VAL A 242 -0.75 2.20 17.66
N LEU A 243 -1.86 2.48 18.36
CA LEU A 243 -2.68 3.68 18.12
C LEU A 243 -1.96 4.95 18.58
N ALA A 244 -1.28 4.94 19.72
CA ALA A 244 -0.52 6.08 20.22
C ALA A 244 0.65 6.46 19.29
N THR A 245 1.25 5.49 18.60
CA THR A 245 2.32 5.70 17.62
C THR A 245 1.82 5.98 16.20
N SER A 246 0.50 6.07 16.01
CA SER A 246 -0.12 6.36 14.71
C SER A 246 -0.35 7.85 14.43
N PHE A 247 0.07 8.74 15.33
CA PHE A 247 0.05 10.20 15.16
C PHE A 247 1.44 10.76 14.84
#